data_AF-A0ABD5LQ34-F1
#
_entry.id   AF-A0ABD5LQ34-F1
#
_cell.length_a   1.000
_cell.length_b   1.000
_cell.length_c   1.000
_cell.angle_alpha   90.00
_cell.angle_beta   90.00
_cell.angle_gamma   90.00
#
_symmetry.space_group_name_H-M   'P 1'
#
loop_
_entity.id
_entity.type
_entity.pdbx_description
1 polymer ?
#
loop_
_entity_poly.entity_id
_entity_poly.type
_entity_poly.pdbx_seq_one_letter_code
_entity_poly.pdbx_strand_id
1 'polypeptide(L)'
;MTLSPIRKVYQGVADRRQMFRMFDRHARRPNKSQGDASPLYSGEWYEIGRAEHGYMFEILPLLWMGGEMFAMREFLTGSVTSVFYTLRIDGRVRYFHAYCDLSVSRSPVEMRDAIVDHETWPVKAMTHEERLEHIWSATHDEYRGYAGDQWMPEHRGKRTVLYYGGRGGTTLKLLDELSDDEIAAKLPVHLRHLPERIAA
;
A
#
# COMPACT_ATOMS: atom_id res chain seq x y z
N MET A 1 -12.19 -10.32 14.77
CA MET A 1 -11.56 -9.29 13.91
C MET A 1 -10.99 -10.02 12.72
N THR A 2 -11.51 -9.81 11.52
CA THR A 2 -10.92 -10.35 10.30
C THR A 2 -9.63 -9.60 10.04
N LEU A 3 -8.49 -10.29 10.14
CA LEU A 3 -7.19 -9.76 9.78
C LEU A 3 -7.25 -9.31 8.32
N SER A 4 -6.85 -8.07 8.06
CA SER A 4 -6.70 -7.59 6.69
C SER A 4 -5.50 -8.31 6.06
N PRO A 5 -5.60 -8.76 4.80
CA PRO A 5 -4.53 -9.53 4.18
C PRO A 5 -3.26 -8.68 4.08
N ILE A 6 -2.12 -9.31 4.34
CA ILE A 6 -0.82 -8.72 4.09
C ILE A 6 -0.65 -8.56 2.58
N ARG A 7 -0.43 -7.32 2.13
CA ARG A 7 -0.43 -6.99 0.70
C ARG A 7 0.58 -5.89 0.39
N LYS A 8 1.28 -6.07 -0.74
CA LYS A 8 2.19 -5.06 -1.25
C LYS A 8 1.40 -3.96 -1.94
N VAL A 9 1.55 -2.72 -1.47
CA VAL A 9 0.73 -1.61 -1.97
C VAL A 9 1.43 -0.73 -3.00
N TYR A 10 2.73 -0.95 -3.21
CA TYR A 10 3.51 -0.21 -4.19
C TYR A 10 4.68 -1.06 -4.70
N GLN A 11 4.75 -1.23 -6.02
CA GLN A 11 5.84 -1.93 -6.68
C GLN A 11 6.99 -0.96 -7.04
N GLY A 12 8.20 -1.31 -6.60
CA GLY A 12 9.39 -0.48 -6.73
C GLY A 12 9.85 0.10 -5.39
N VAL A 13 10.91 0.91 -5.43
CA VAL A 13 11.45 1.61 -4.26
C VAL A 13 10.86 3.01 -4.22
N ALA A 14 10.07 3.31 -3.20
CA ALA A 14 9.45 4.61 -3.06
C ALA A 14 10.46 5.67 -2.59
N ASP A 15 10.49 6.79 -3.30
CA ASP A 15 11.21 7.99 -2.86
C ASP A 15 10.49 8.65 -1.68
N ARG A 16 11.16 9.63 -1.05
CA ARG A 16 10.60 10.38 0.08
C ARG A 16 9.22 11.01 -0.18
N ARG A 17 8.98 11.57 -1.36
CA ARG A 17 7.68 12.20 -1.69
C ARG A 17 6.59 11.13 -1.81
N GLN A 18 6.93 9.99 -2.39
CA GLN A 18 6.02 8.85 -2.51
C GLN A 18 5.73 8.23 -1.14
N MET A 19 6.74 8.04 -0.28
CA MET A 19 6.58 7.54 1.09
C MET A 19 5.57 8.37 1.90
N PHE A 20 5.75 9.70 1.96
CA PHE A 20 4.81 10.54 2.72
C PHE A 20 3.39 10.53 2.16
N ARG A 21 3.24 10.43 0.83
CA ARG A 21 1.90 10.28 0.22
C ARG A 21 1.27 8.94 0.57
N MET A 22 2.07 7.89 0.69
CA MET A 22 1.58 6.56 1.04
C MET A 22 1.14 6.47 2.51
N PHE A 23 1.75 7.23 3.42
CA PHE A 23 1.31 7.26 4.82
C PHE A 23 -0.17 7.64 4.99
N ASP A 24 -0.70 8.50 4.12
CA ASP A 24 -2.11 8.90 4.15
C ASP A 24 -2.83 8.56 2.84
N ARG A 25 -2.52 7.41 2.23
CA ARG A 25 -3.15 7.00 0.96
C ARG A 25 -4.68 6.77 1.02
N HIS A 26 -5.25 6.76 2.23
CA HIS A 26 -6.70 6.68 2.48
C HIS A 26 -7.27 7.98 3.10
N ALA A 27 -6.53 9.10 2.98
CA ALA A 27 -6.93 10.42 3.47
C ALA A 27 -8.29 10.89 2.94
N ARG A 28 -8.75 10.40 1.78
CA ARG A 28 -9.98 10.88 1.14
C ARG A 28 -11.18 9.96 1.38
N ARG A 29 -11.05 8.96 2.26
CA ARG A 29 -12.14 8.04 2.57
C ARG A 29 -13.37 8.78 3.13
N PRO A 30 -14.59 8.36 2.78
CA PRO A 30 -15.79 8.90 3.40
C PRO A 30 -15.85 8.51 4.88
N ASN A 31 -16.64 9.24 5.66
CA ASN A 31 -16.92 8.92 7.07
C ASN A 31 -15.66 8.77 7.94
N LYS A 32 -14.65 9.63 7.78
CA LYS A 32 -13.42 9.61 8.60
C LYS A 32 -13.65 9.49 10.11
N SER A 33 -14.75 10.05 10.59
CA SER A 33 -15.14 10.10 12.01
C SER A 33 -15.94 8.89 12.48
N GLN A 34 -16.32 7.95 11.59
CA GLN A 34 -17.12 6.78 11.95
C GLN A 34 -16.36 5.48 11.63
N GLY A 35 -16.16 4.67 12.66
CA GLY A 35 -15.60 3.33 12.54
C GLY A 35 -14.08 3.25 12.70
N ASP A 36 -13.62 2.03 12.98
CA ASP A 36 -12.21 1.71 13.07
C ASP A 36 -11.60 1.62 11.65
N ALA A 37 -10.67 2.52 11.34
CA ALA A 37 -9.98 2.51 10.05
C ALA A 37 -8.79 1.54 10.01
N SER A 38 -8.49 0.85 11.12
CA SER A 38 -7.36 -0.08 11.21
C SER A 38 -7.34 -1.14 10.09
N PRO A 39 -8.47 -1.75 9.67
CA PRO A 39 -8.47 -2.71 8.58
C PRO A 39 -8.06 -2.13 7.22
N LEU A 40 -8.19 -0.81 7.03
CA LEU A 40 -7.74 -0.19 5.78
C LEU A 40 -6.22 -0.21 5.69
N TYR A 41 -5.51 0.05 6.78
CA TYR A 41 -4.05 0.21 6.74
C TYR A 41 -3.31 -1.07 7.16
N SER A 42 -3.87 -1.87 8.06
CA SER A 42 -3.21 -3.07 8.57
C SER A 42 -2.88 -4.04 7.42
N GLY A 43 -1.65 -4.54 7.43
CA GLY A 43 -1.18 -5.47 6.40
C GLY A 43 -0.57 -4.80 5.16
N GLU A 44 -0.59 -3.48 5.05
CA GLU A 44 0.01 -2.77 3.91
C GLU A 44 1.51 -2.60 4.07
N TRP A 45 2.26 -2.89 3.01
CA TRP A 45 3.70 -2.67 2.99
C TRP A 45 4.24 -2.29 1.62
N TYR A 46 5.42 -1.66 1.61
CA TYR A 46 6.16 -1.30 0.40
C TYR A 46 7.65 -1.08 0.70
N GLU A 47 8.47 -1.07 -0.35
CA GLU A 47 9.91 -0.81 -0.24
C GLU A 47 10.21 0.68 -0.28
N ILE A 48 11.18 1.12 0.51
CA ILE A 48 11.70 2.49 0.58
C ILE A 48 13.22 2.50 0.44
N GLY A 49 13.79 3.68 0.21
CA GLY A 49 15.23 3.86 0.20
C GLY A 49 15.85 3.87 1.61
N ARG A 50 17.17 3.67 1.66
CA ARG A 50 17.96 3.78 2.90
C ARG A 50 17.85 5.16 3.54
N ALA A 51 17.81 6.20 2.72
CA ALA A 51 17.75 7.59 3.19
C ALA A 51 16.41 7.87 3.88
N GLU A 52 15.31 7.38 3.30
CA GLU A 52 13.96 7.47 3.86
C GLU A 52 13.85 6.70 5.18
N HIS A 53 14.38 5.47 5.23
CA HIS A 53 14.42 4.67 6.46
C HIS A 53 15.21 5.37 7.57
N GLY A 54 16.42 5.87 7.26
CA GLY A 54 17.25 6.60 8.23
C GLY A 54 16.59 7.89 8.69
N TYR A 55 15.95 8.63 7.78
CA TYR A 55 15.20 9.83 8.13
C TYR A 55 14.06 9.54 9.12
N MET A 56 13.28 8.48 8.89
CA MET A 56 12.18 8.10 9.77
C MET A 56 12.65 7.62 11.15
N PHE A 57 13.85 7.05 11.23
CA PHE A 57 14.49 6.69 12.48
C PHE A 57 14.89 7.90 13.33
N GLU A 58 15.31 9.00 12.68
CA GLU A 58 15.82 10.19 13.37
C GLU A 58 14.73 11.20 13.77
N ILE A 59 13.60 11.24 13.05
CA ILE A 59 12.64 12.35 13.18
C ILE A 59 11.75 12.28 14.42
N LEU A 60 11.34 11.09 14.87
CA LEU A 60 10.36 10.94 15.95
C LEU A 60 10.79 9.88 16.96
N PRO A 61 10.35 10.01 18.23
CA PRO A 61 10.61 9.00 19.24
C PRO A 61 10.06 7.64 18.80
N LEU A 62 10.92 6.63 18.87
CA LEU A 62 10.55 5.25 18.61
C LEU A 62 9.69 4.72 19.74
N LEU A 63 8.68 3.90 19.39
CA LEU A 63 7.94 3.13 20.40
C LEU A 63 8.82 2.01 20.96
N TRP A 64 9.48 1.30 20.04
CA TRP A 64 10.41 0.22 20.34
C TRP A 64 11.33 -0.02 19.14
N MET A 65 12.45 -0.68 19.41
CA MET A 65 13.39 -1.17 18.40
C MET A 65 13.78 -2.60 18.77
N GLY A 66 13.83 -3.50 17.79
CA GLY A 66 14.18 -4.89 18.01
C GLY A 66 14.65 -5.57 16.74
N GLY A 67 15.85 -6.15 16.77
CA GLY A 67 16.44 -6.84 15.62
C GLY A 67 16.54 -5.94 14.39
N GLU A 68 15.93 -6.37 13.29
CA GLU A 68 15.95 -5.72 11.98
C GLU A 68 14.80 -4.70 11.78
N MET A 69 14.11 -4.29 12.83
CA MET A 69 12.93 -3.41 12.71
C MET A 69 12.74 -2.44 13.89
N PHE A 70 12.02 -1.36 13.62
CA PHE A 70 11.57 -0.41 14.65
C PHE A 70 10.16 0.08 14.36
N ALA A 71 9.42 0.46 15.42
CA ALA A 71 8.08 1.01 15.30
C ALA A 71 8.01 2.46 15.75
N MET A 72 7.18 3.24 15.06
CA MET A 72 6.90 4.62 15.42
C MET A 72 5.95 4.69 16.62
N ARG A 73 6.17 5.68 17.50
CA ARG A 73 5.29 5.96 18.64
C ARG A 73 3.95 6.56 18.25
N GLU A 74 3.87 7.22 17.09
CA GLU A 74 2.64 7.79 16.58
C GLU A 74 1.79 6.74 15.88
N PHE A 75 0.59 6.50 16.42
CA PHE A 75 -0.38 5.58 15.85
C PHE A 75 -1.23 6.31 14.81
N LEU A 76 -1.45 5.65 13.69
CA LEU A 76 -2.25 6.18 12.60
C LEU A 76 -3.75 6.11 12.90
N THR A 77 -4.19 4.98 13.43
CA THR A 77 -5.57 4.71 13.85
C THR A 77 -5.56 3.53 14.80
N GLY A 78 -6.35 3.59 15.88
CA GLY A 78 -6.42 2.52 16.88
C GLY A 78 -5.03 2.08 17.36
N SER A 79 -4.70 0.81 17.11
CA SER A 79 -3.43 0.16 17.43
C SER A 79 -2.50 -0.02 16.22
N VAL A 80 -2.83 0.55 15.05
CA VAL A 80 -2.02 0.48 13.84
C VAL A 80 -0.97 1.58 13.83
N THR A 81 0.30 1.19 13.67
CA THR A 81 1.43 2.12 13.54
C THR A 81 2.37 1.72 12.40
N SER A 82 3.21 2.67 12.00
CA SER A 82 4.29 2.43 11.05
C SER A 82 5.39 1.59 11.69
N VAL A 83 5.78 0.51 11.02
CA VAL A 83 6.94 -0.31 11.33
C VAL A 83 7.89 -0.26 10.14
N PHE A 84 9.17 -0.05 10.42
CA PHE A 84 10.23 0.02 9.44
C PHE A 84 11.15 -1.18 9.60
N TYR A 85 11.63 -1.70 8.46
CA TYR A 85 12.42 -2.92 8.40
C TYR A 85 13.72 -2.68 7.62
N THR A 86 14.80 -3.30 8.08
CA THR A 86 16.09 -3.41 7.40
C THR A 86 16.38 -4.90 7.16
N LEU A 87 15.96 -5.43 6.01
CA LEU A 87 15.99 -6.88 5.75
C LEU A 87 17.09 -7.23 4.76
N ARG A 88 17.71 -8.41 4.95
CA ARG A 88 18.66 -8.97 3.99
C ARG A 88 17.98 -9.98 3.08
N ILE A 89 17.75 -9.62 1.83
CA ILE A 89 17.05 -10.42 0.82
C ILE A 89 17.95 -10.55 -0.42
N ASP A 90 18.13 -11.77 -0.93
CA ASP A 90 19.04 -12.09 -2.06
C ASP A 90 20.45 -11.49 -1.89
N GLY A 91 20.98 -11.55 -0.65
CA GLY A 91 22.31 -11.05 -0.31
C GLY A 91 22.43 -9.52 -0.24
N ARG A 92 21.34 -8.78 -0.43
CA ARG A 92 21.31 -7.30 -0.37
C ARG A 92 20.50 -6.82 0.82
N VAL A 93 20.95 -5.74 1.45
CA VAL A 93 20.17 -5.03 2.47
C VAL A 93 19.16 -4.14 1.77
N ARG A 94 17.88 -4.29 2.11
CA ARG A 94 16.74 -3.55 1.58
C ARG A 94 15.90 -3.00 2.72
N TYR A 95 15.14 -1.94 2.47
CA TYR A 95 14.41 -1.21 3.50
C TYR A 95 12.93 -1.16 3.17
N PHE A 96 12.10 -1.37 4.17
CA PHE A 96 10.66 -1.45 3.98
C PHE A 96 9.92 -0.63 5.03
N HIS A 97 8.72 -0.20 4.65
CA HIS A 97 7.71 0.33 5.55
C HIS A 97 6.49 -0.59 5.50
N ALA A 98 5.86 -0.79 6.64
CA ALA A 98 4.57 -1.44 6.73
C ALA A 98 3.70 -0.82 7.83
N TYR A 99 2.39 -1.02 7.71
CA TYR A 99 1.45 -0.77 8.78
C TYR A 99 1.10 -2.06 9.51
N CYS A 100 1.41 -2.10 10.80
CA CYS A 100 1.15 -3.25 11.66
C CYS A 100 0.19 -2.88 12.78
N ASP A 101 -0.82 -3.72 13.00
CA ASP A 101 -1.70 -3.64 14.15
C ASP A 101 -1.02 -4.26 15.38
N LEU A 102 -0.58 -3.44 16.33
CA LEU A 102 0.13 -3.92 17.52
C LEU A 102 -0.78 -4.55 18.58
N SER A 103 -2.11 -4.54 18.39
CA SER A 103 -3.03 -5.34 19.21
C SER A 103 -2.97 -6.82 18.83
N VAL A 104 -2.56 -7.13 17.60
CA VAL A 104 -2.37 -8.49 17.10
C VAL A 104 -0.95 -8.94 17.44
N SER A 105 -0.86 -9.98 18.29
CA SER A 105 0.42 -10.57 18.65
C SER A 105 1.20 -11.00 17.40
N ARG A 106 2.50 -10.71 17.37
CA ARG A 106 3.44 -11.04 16.28
C ARG A 106 3.18 -10.35 14.93
N SER A 107 2.23 -9.42 14.80
CA SER A 107 1.96 -8.76 13.52
C SER A 107 3.20 -8.15 12.83
N PRO A 108 4.19 -7.55 13.54
CA PRO A 108 5.40 -7.06 12.87
C PRO A 108 6.31 -8.17 12.36
N VAL A 109 6.32 -9.32 13.04
CA VAL A 109 7.12 -10.50 12.69
C VAL A 109 6.51 -11.22 11.50
N GLU A 110 5.19 -11.42 11.50
CA GLU A 110 4.46 -12.02 10.38
C GLU A 110 4.56 -11.15 9.12
N MET A 111 4.49 -9.83 9.29
CA MET A 111 4.75 -8.88 8.20
C MET A 111 6.16 -9.04 7.62
N ARG A 112 7.19 -9.13 8.47
CA ARG A 112 8.57 -9.38 8.01
C ARG A 112 8.65 -10.65 7.18
N ASP A 113 8.09 -11.76 7.70
CA ASP A 113 8.18 -13.06 7.04
C ASP A 113 7.47 -13.02 5.67
N ALA A 114 6.29 -12.39 5.60
CA ALA A 114 5.57 -12.17 4.35
C ALA A 114 6.35 -11.30 3.34
N ILE A 115 7.05 -10.25 3.78
CA ILE A 115 7.92 -9.43 2.93
C ILE A 115 9.06 -10.28 2.37
N VAL A 116 9.74 -11.06 3.22
CA VAL A 116 10.86 -11.91 2.79
C VAL A 116 10.38 -12.96 1.78
N ASP A 117 9.29 -13.67 2.06
CA ASP A 117 8.72 -14.67 1.16
C ASP A 117 8.32 -14.06 -0.19
N HIS A 118 7.69 -12.88 -0.16
CA HIS A 118 7.29 -12.17 -1.37
C HIS A 118 8.50 -11.71 -2.21
N GLU A 119 9.49 -11.12 -1.56
CA GLU A 119 10.62 -10.45 -2.24
C GLU A 119 11.78 -11.38 -2.61
N THR A 120 11.79 -12.61 -2.09
CA THR A 120 12.76 -13.66 -2.48
C THR A 120 12.31 -14.42 -3.73
N TRP A 121 11.08 -14.20 -4.20
CA TRP A 121 10.54 -14.95 -5.33
C TRP A 121 11.34 -14.67 -6.63
N PRO A 122 11.83 -15.71 -7.35
CA PRO A 122 12.73 -15.52 -8.50
C PRO A 122 12.12 -14.74 -9.67
N VAL A 123 10.83 -14.98 -9.93
CA VAL A 123 10.03 -14.25 -10.91
C VAL A 123 9.34 -13.09 -10.21
N LYS A 124 9.71 -11.86 -10.58
CA LYS A 124 8.95 -10.68 -10.20
C LYS A 124 7.59 -10.74 -10.91
N ALA A 125 6.57 -11.11 -10.17
CA ALA A 125 5.18 -11.11 -10.61
C ALA A 125 4.37 -10.15 -9.75
N MET A 126 3.23 -9.72 -10.25
CA MET A 126 2.24 -8.99 -9.46
C MET A 126 0.92 -9.74 -9.54
N THR A 127 0.22 -9.88 -8.41
CA THR A 127 -1.18 -10.32 -8.44
C THR A 127 -2.06 -9.22 -9.05
N HIS A 128 -3.27 -9.58 -9.45
CA HIS A 128 -4.28 -8.60 -9.87
C HIS A 128 -4.49 -7.53 -8.79
N GLU A 129 -4.62 -7.95 -7.53
CA GLU A 129 -4.81 -7.04 -6.40
C GLU A 129 -3.62 -6.08 -6.22
N GLU A 130 -2.37 -6.57 -6.32
CA GLU A 130 -1.18 -5.72 -6.23
C GLU A 130 -1.10 -4.69 -7.37
N ARG A 131 -1.58 -5.04 -8.57
CA ARG A 131 -1.69 -4.08 -9.67
C ARG A 131 -2.68 -2.96 -9.32
N LEU A 132 -3.86 -3.31 -8.79
CA LEU A 132 -4.84 -2.32 -8.34
C LEU A 132 -4.30 -1.47 -7.19
N GLU A 133 -3.62 -2.06 -6.21
CA GLU A 133 -3.01 -1.35 -5.10
C GLU A 133 -1.91 -0.40 -5.57
N HIS A 134 -1.05 -0.83 -6.49
CA HIS A 134 -0.03 0.03 -7.06
C HIS A 134 -0.65 1.19 -7.85
N ILE A 135 -1.67 0.93 -8.68
CA ILE A 135 -2.40 1.99 -9.39
C ILE A 135 -2.98 2.99 -8.39
N TRP A 136 -3.62 2.50 -7.32
CA TRP A 136 -4.14 3.36 -6.26
C TRP A 136 -3.02 4.23 -5.69
N SER A 137 -1.94 3.63 -5.19
CA SER A 137 -0.82 4.33 -4.54
C SER A 137 -0.07 5.30 -5.46
N ALA A 138 0.08 4.96 -6.74
CA ALA A 138 0.79 5.77 -7.72
C ALA A 138 -0.05 6.95 -8.26
N THR A 139 -1.38 6.80 -8.28
CA THR A 139 -2.29 7.85 -8.76
C THR A 139 -2.28 9.04 -7.81
N HIS A 140 -2.17 10.26 -8.36
CA HIS A 140 -2.22 11.48 -7.57
C HIS A 140 -3.59 11.64 -6.91
N ASP A 141 -3.64 12.26 -5.73
CA ASP A 141 -4.88 12.37 -4.94
C ASP A 141 -6.00 13.10 -5.68
N GLU A 142 -5.68 14.04 -6.57
CA GLU A 142 -6.66 14.73 -7.43
C GLU A 142 -7.31 13.83 -8.49
N TYR A 143 -6.69 12.69 -8.80
CA TYR A 143 -7.13 11.76 -9.84
C TYR A 143 -7.61 10.42 -9.27
N ARG A 144 -7.72 10.31 -7.94
CA ARG A 144 -8.27 9.16 -7.24
C ARG A 144 -9.19 9.61 -6.10
N GLY A 145 -10.12 8.75 -5.70
CA GLY A 145 -11.04 9.10 -4.64
C GLY A 145 -11.91 7.93 -4.22
N TYR A 146 -13.03 8.27 -3.62
CA TYR A 146 -14.04 7.31 -3.19
C TYR A 146 -15.37 7.69 -3.83
N ALA A 147 -16.14 6.68 -4.23
CA ALA A 147 -17.48 6.86 -4.77
C ALA A 147 -18.39 7.50 -3.72
N GLY A 148 -18.88 8.71 -4.01
CA GLY A 148 -19.80 9.47 -3.15
C GLY A 148 -21.26 9.32 -3.56
N ASP A 149 -22.11 10.27 -3.16
CA ASP A 149 -23.57 10.17 -3.29
C ASP A 149 -24.10 10.08 -4.73
N GLN A 150 -23.31 10.54 -5.71
CA GLN A 150 -23.62 10.45 -7.13
C GLN A 150 -23.57 9.01 -7.69
N TRP A 151 -22.95 8.08 -6.95
CA TRP A 151 -22.91 6.67 -7.31
C TRP A 151 -24.11 5.92 -6.73
N MET A 152 -24.49 4.80 -7.36
CA MET A 152 -25.48 3.88 -6.81
C MET A 152 -25.08 3.45 -5.39
N PRO A 153 -26.05 3.22 -4.48
CA PRO A 153 -25.76 2.90 -3.09
C PRO A 153 -24.75 1.78 -2.88
N GLU A 154 -24.77 0.73 -3.71
CA GLU A 154 -23.83 -0.41 -3.63
C GLU A 154 -22.37 -0.07 -3.93
N HIS A 155 -22.12 1.03 -4.63
CA HIS A 155 -20.76 1.46 -5.00
C HIS A 155 -20.19 2.51 -4.05
N ARG A 156 -21.02 3.11 -3.19
CA ARG A 156 -20.57 4.18 -2.29
C ARG A 156 -19.47 3.68 -1.36
N GLY A 157 -18.43 4.50 -1.19
CA GLY A 157 -17.25 4.15 -0.40
C GLY A 157 -16.25 3.20 -1.06
N LYS A 158 -16.51 2.74 -2.29
CA LYS A 158 -15.49 2.05 -3.09
C LYS A 158 -14.46 3.03 -3.67
N ARG A 159 -13.24 2.54 -3.93
CA ARG A 159 -12.16 3.34 -4.51
C ARG A 159 -12.44 3.65 -5.98
N THR A 160 -12.19 4.89 -6.38
CA THR A 160 -12.35 5.35 -7.76
C THR A 160 -11.06 5.96 -8.29
N VAL A 161 -10.85 5.85 -9.60
CA VAL A 161 -9.74 6.50 -10.31
C VAL A 161 -10.24 7.20 -11.56
N LEU A 162 -9.62 8.32 -11.88
CA LEU A 162 -9.88 9.06 -13.11
C LEU A 162 -9.30 8.29 -14.30
N TYR A 163 -10.11 8.05 -15.31
CA TYR A 163 -9.75 7.35 -16.53
C TYR A 163 -9.95 8.25 -17.74
N TYR A 164 -8.94 8.27 -18.62
CA TYR A 164 -8.99 9.03 -19.86
C TYR A 164 -9.29 8.06 -21.02
N GLY A 165 -10.52 8.11 -21.52
CA GLY A 165 -11.00 7.27 -22.63
C GLY A 165 -10.68 7.84 -24.02
N GLY A 166 -9.69 8.72 -24.14
CA GLY A 166 -9.36 9.39 -25.40
C GLY A 166 -10.51 10.26 -25.90
N ARG A 167 -11.10 9.87 -27.04
CA ARG A 167 -12.24 10.58 -27.67
C ARG A 167 -13.50 10.57 -26.81
N GLY A 168 -13.65 9.61 -25.91
CA GLY A 168 -14.78 9.53 -24.96
C GLY A 168 -14.67 10.51 -23.79
N GLY A 169 -13.59 11.28 -23.69
CA GLY A 169 -13.34 12.20 -22.59
C GLY A 169 -12.83 11.52 -21.32
N THR A 170 -12.93 12.24 -20.22
CA THR A 170 -12.43 11.81 -18.90
C THR A 170 -13.61 11.40 -18.03
N THR A 171 -13.56 10.19 -17.48
CA THR A 171 -14.59 9.65 -16.58
C THR A 171 -13.97 9.14 -15.28
N LEU A 172 -14.76 9.07 -14.22
CA LEU A 172 -14.40 8.29 -13.03
C LEU A 172 -14.82 6.83 -13.24
N LYS A 173 -13.96 5.90 -12.82
CA LYS A 173 -14.25 4.47 -12.77
C LYS A 173 -13.97 3.92 -11.39
N LEU A 174 -14.67 2.85 -11.04
CA LEU A 174 -14.34 2.04 -9.87
C LEU A 174 -13.01 1.32 -10.11
N LEU A 175 -12.14 1.33 -9.10
CA LEU A 175 -10.80 0.74 -9.21
C LEU A 175 -10.87 -0.78 -9.38
N ASP A 176 -11.80 -1.42 -8.68
CA ASP A 176 -12.10 -2.85 -8.71
C ASP A 176 -12.79 -3.31 -10.01
N GLU A 177 -13.21 -2.38 -10.87
CA GLU A 177 -13.88 -2.66 -12.15
C GLU A 177 -13.05 -2.24 -13.37
N LEU A 178 -11.76 -1.95 -13.17
CA LEU A 178 -10.84 -1.73 -14.28
C LEU A 178 -10.64 -3.04 -15.05
N SER A 179 -10.77 -2.99 -16.37
CA SER A 179 -10.38 -4.11 -17.24
C SER A 179 -8.85 -4.28 -17.29
N ASP A 180 -8.38 -5.46 -17.73
CA ASP A 180 -6.94 -5.74 -17.83
C ASP A 180 -6.20 -4.75 -18.72
N ASP A 181 -6.82 -4.31 -19.82
CA ASP A 181 -6.26 -3.28 -20.72
C ASP A 181 -6.12 -1.92 -20.01
N GLU A 182 -7.10 -1.56 -19.17
CA GLU A 182 -7.08 -0.32 -18.41
C GLU A 182 -6.06 -0.35 -17.27
N ILE A 183 -5.94 -1.51 -16.61
CA ILE A 183 -4.88 -1.77 -15.63
C ILE A 183 -3.52 -1.62 -16.30
N ALA A 184 -3.30 -2.30 -17.43
CA ALA A 184 -2.07 -2.21 -18.20
C ALA A 184 -1.77 -0.76 -18.63
N ALA A 185 -2.78 -0.01 -19.09
CA ALA A 185 -2.60 1.40 -19.48
C ALA A 185 -2.16 2.29 -18.30
N LYS A 186 -2.66 2.03 -17.10
CA LYS A 186 -2.32 2.79 -15.87
C LYS A 186 -1.01 2.38 -15.23
N LEU A 187 -0.54 1.16 -15.47
CA LEU A 187 0.75 0.70 -14.97
C LEU A 187 1.91 1.39 -15.72
N PRO A 188 3.02 1.73 -15.04
CA PRO A 188 4.29 2.07 -15.68
C PRO A 188 4.72 0.98 -16.66
N VAL A 189 5.34 1.38 -17.78
CA VAL A 189 5.71 0.46 -18.89
C VAL A 189 6.44 -0.81 -18.41
N HIS A 190 7.39 -0.67 -17.49
CA HIS A 190 8.16 -1.80 -16.97
C HIS A 190 7.36 -2.76 -16.07
N LEU A 191 6.18 -2.35 -15.59
CA LEU A 191 5.27 -3.20 -14.78
C LEU A 191 4.18 -3.88 -15.61
N ARG A 192 3.86 -3.35 -16.80
CA ARG A 192 2.80 -3.89 -17.68
C ARG A 192 3.04 -5.34 -18.09
N HIS A 193 4.30 -5.69 -18.26
CA HIS A 193 4.74 -6.98 -18.78
C HIS A 193 5.11 -7.98 -17.67
N LEU A 194 4.95 -7.61 -16.40
CA LEU A 194 5.19 -8.55 -15.32
C LEU A 194 4.12 -9.65 -15.35
N PRO A 195 4.51 -10.92 -15.22
CA PRO A 195 3.56 -12.03 -15.14
C PRO A 195 2.53 -11.80 -14.05
N GLU A 196 1.31 -12.24 -14.31
CA GLU A 196 0.25 -12.22 -13.31
C GLU A 196 0.39 -13.41 -12.37
N ARG A 197 0.37 -13.13 -11.08
CA ARG A 197 0.38 -14.16 -10.03
C ARG A 197 -1.04 -14.50 -9.62
N ILE A 198 -1.40 -15.78 -9.66
CA ILE A 198 -2.63 -16.27 -9.03
C ILE A 198 -2.41 -16.22 -7.52
N ALA A 199 -3.29 -15.51 -6.79
CA ALA A 199 -3.26 -15.48 -5.33
C ALA A 199 -3.44 -16.91 -4.78
N ALA A 200 -2.64 -17.28 -3.78
CA ALA A 200 -2.71 -18.60 -3.13
C ALA A 200 -3.83 -18.65 -2.10
#